data_AF-A0AAI9HUH3-F1
#
_entry.id   AF-A0AAI9HUH3-F1
#
_cell.length_a   1.000
_cell.length_b   1.000
_cell.length_c   1.000
_cell.angle_alpha   90.00
_cell.angle_beta   90.00
_cell.angle_gamma   90.00
#
_symmetry.space_group_name_H-M   'P 1'
#
loop_
_entity.id
_entity.type
_entity.pdbx_description
1 polymer ?
#
loop_
_entity_poly.entity_id
_entity_poly.type
_entity_poly.pdbx_seq_one_letter_code
_entity_poly.pdbx_strand_id
1 'polypeptide(L)'
;MSQEYSPIPRNVMFTEFLQLLEEDGLPENHLATVRKIFAEITQKVNEFGPERGALLALAEAHSPFYRELSDEKDFIGGVLNMPIFFHG
;
A
#
# COMPACT_ATOMS: atom_id res chain seq x y z
N MET A 1 34.46 -7.00 -12.64
CA MET A 1 33.07 -6.74 -13.06
C MET A 1 32.23 -6.80 -11.80
N SER A 2 31.96 -5.65 -11.18
CA SER A 2 31.00 -5.60 -10.07
C SER A 2 29.64 -5.86 -10.68
N GLN A 3 28.98 -6.96 -10.32
CA GLN A 3 27.56 -7.08 -10.64
C GLN A 3 26.87 -5.97 -9.85
N GLU A 4 26.45 -4.93 -10.57
CA GLU A 4 25.45 -3.99 -10.08
C GLU A 4 24.23 -4.84 -9.74
N TYR A 5 24.07 -5.13 -8.45
CA TYR A 5 22.90 -5.79 -7.93
C TYR A 5 21.78 -4.76 -8.06
N SER A 6 21.16 -4.69 -9.24
CA SER A 6 19.88 -4.00 -9.38
C SER A 6 18.89 -4.82 -8.57
N PRO A 7 18.42 -4.36 -7.39
CA PRO A 7 17.43 -5.11 -6.67
C PRO A 7 16.21 -5.21 -7.59
N ILE A 8 15.88 -6.42 -8.03
CA ILE A 8 14.61 -6.65 -8.72
C ILE A 8 13.54 -6.21 -7.72
N PRO A 9 12.65 -5.27 -8.07
CA PRO A 9 11.62 -4.83 -7.16
C PRO A 9 10.79 -6.03 -6.73
N ARG A 10 10.94 -6.43 -5.45
CA ARG A 10 10.17 -7.53 -4.87
C ARG A 10 8.76 -7.01 -4.59
N ASN A 11 7.76 -7.82 -4.90
CA ASN A 11 6.39 -7.56 -4.51
C ASN A 11 6.28 -7.47 -2.98
N VAL A 12 5.42 -6.57 -2.52
CA VAL A 12 5.25 -6.23 -1.11
C VAL A 12 4.01 -6.90 -0.56
N MET A 13 4.14 -7.53 0.61
CA MET A 13 2.97 -8.03 1.33
C MET A 13 2.24 -6.87 2.00
N PHE A 14 0.91 -6.90 1.98
CA PHE A 14 0.09 -5.88 2.65
C PHE A 14 0.41 -5.73 4.13
N THR A 15 0.80 -6.81 4.80
CA THR A 15 1.22 -6.81 6.21
C THR A 15 2.55 -6.07 6.42
N GLU A 16 3.51 -6.23 5.51
CA GLU A 16 4.80 -5.51 5.58
C GLU A 16 4.57 -4.01 5.40
N PHE A 17 3.74 -3.64 4.43
CA PHE A 17 3.44 -2.22 4.22
C PHE A 17 2.61 -1.61 5.35
N LEU A 18 1.67 -2.36 5.95
CA LEU A 18 0.93 -1.88 7.12
C LEU A 18 1.87 -1.60 8.30
N GLN A 19 2.84 -2.47 8.55
CA GLN A 19 3.85 -2.25 9.58
C GLN A 19 4.66 -0.98 9.32
N LEU A 20 5.07 -0.73 8.07
CA LEU A 20 5.78 0.51 7.72
C LEU A 20 4.95 1.76 8.02
N LEU A 21 3.63 1.72 7.77
CA LEU A 21 2.73 2.84 8.08
C LEU A 21 2.56 3.02 9.60
N GLU A 22 2.54 1.92 10.36
CA GLU A 22 2.53 1.96 11.83
C GLU A 22 3.82 2.58 12.38
N GLU A 23 4.98 2.23 11.81
CA GLU A 23 6.28 2.78 12.19
C GLU A 23 6.46 4.26 11.79
N ASP A 24 5.91 4.68 10.64
CA ASP A 24 5.92 6.08 10.18
C ASP A 24 5.00 6.98 11.03
N GLY A 25 4.18 6.39 11.90
CA GLY A 25 3.31 7.11 12.83
C GLY A 25 1.98 7.52 12.21
N LEU A 26 1.47 6.76 11.25
CA LEU A 26 0.15 6.99 10.69
C LEU A 26 -0.91 6.92 11.82
N PRO A 27 -1.82 7.90 11.95
CA PRO A 27 -2.83 7.90 12.99
C PRO A 27 -3.71 6.63 12.96
N GLU A 28 -4.08 6.11 14.14
CA GLU A 28 -4.82 4.85 14.28
C GLU A 28 -6.11 4.81 13.45
N ASN A 29 -6.83 5.93 13.36
CA ASN A 29 -8.04 6.03 12.54
C ASN A 29 -7.74 5.79 11.04
N HIS A 30 -6.66 6.36 10.53
CA HIS A 30 -6.25 6.16 9.14
C HIS A 30 -5.66 4.77 8.91
N LEU A 31 -4.91 4.22 9.88
CA LEU A 31 -4.45 2.82 9.85
C LEU A 31 -5.63 1.85 9.78
N ALA A 32 -6.69 2.08 10.57
CA ALA A 32 -7.90 1.27 10.53
C ALA A 32 -8.57 1.32 9.15
N THR A 33 -8.64 2.51 8.54
CA THR A 33 -9.14 2.71 7.18
C THR A 33 -8.31 1.95 6.16
N VAL A 34 -6.98 2.09 6.19
CA VAL A 34 -6.05 1.35 5.30
C VAL A 34 -6.18 -0.16 5.49
N ARG A 35 -6.26 -0.63 6.73
CA ARG A 35 -6.43 -2.05 7.06
C ARG A 35 -7.71 -2.63 6.48
N LYS A 36 -8.81 -1.87 6.52
CA LYS A 36 -10.08 -2.28 5.92
C LYS A 36 -9.99 -2.38 4.41
N ILE A 37 -9.34 -1.42 3.75
CA ILE A 37 -9.07 -1.46 2.31
C ILE A 37 -8.24 -2.70 1.96
N PHE A 38 -7.18 -2.97 2.72
CA PHE A 38 -6.33 -4.15 2.49
C PHE A 38 -7.09 -5.44 2.67
N ALA A 39 -7.98 -5.54 3.67
CA ALA A 39 -8.81 -6.73 3.88
C ALA A 39 -9.76 -7.03 2.70
N GLU A 40 -10.16 -6.03 1.92
CA GLU A 40 -10.93 -6.24 0.69
C GLU A 40 -10.04 -6.65 -0.49
N ILE A 41 -8.89 -6.00 -0.64
CA ILE A 41 -7.94 -6.29 -1.72
C ILE A 41 -7.33 -7.70 -1.56
N THR A 42 -7.02 -8.11 -0.32
CA THR A 42 -6.40 -9.42 -0.02
C THR A 42 -7.27 -10.61 -0.38
N GLN A 43 -8.57 -10.40 -0.59
CA GLN A 43 -9.47 -11.41 -1.15
C GLN A 43 -9.19 -11.71 -2.64
N LYS A 44 -8.40 -10.86 -3.31
CA LYS A 44 -8.08 -10.95 -4.74
C LYS A 44 -6.58 -11.14 -4.99
N VAL A 45 -5.73 -10.40 -4.28
CA VAL A 45 -4.27 -10.44 -4.43
C VAL A 45 -3.60 -10.36 -3.06
N ASN A 46 -2.55 -11.14 -2.83
CA ASN A 46 -1.84 -11.17 -1.54
C ASN A 46 -0.62 -10.25 -1.48
N GLU A 47 -0.18 -9.76 -2.63
CA GLU A 47 1.01 -8.94 -2.80
C GLU A 47 0.79 -7.90 -3.91
N PHE A 48 1.54 -6.81 -3.87
CA PHE A 48 1.48 -5.75 -4.87
C PHE A 48 2.87 -5.28 -5.27
N GLY A 49 3.01 -4.72 -6.48
CA GLY A 49 4.27 -4.18 -6.95
C GLY A 49 4.70 -2.96 -6.12
N PRO A 50 6.00 -2.75 -5.84
CA PRO A 50 6.48 -1.58 -5.10
C PRO A 50 6.44 -0.29 -5.93
N GLU A 51 6.01 -0.38 -7.19
CA GLU A 51 5.84 0.76 -8.08
C GLU A 51 4.75 1.71 -7.56
N ARG A 52 5.00 3.00 -7.78
CA ARG A 52 4.07 4.05 -7.37
C ARG A 52 2.71 3.85 -8.03
N GLY A 53 1.66 3.79 -7.21
CA GLY A 53 0.28 3.72 -7.68
C GLY A 53 -0.25 2.31 -7.95
N ALA A 54 0.57 1.26 -7.89
CA ALA A 54 0.06 -0.11 -8.00
C ALA A 54 -0.95 -0.44 -6.90
N LEU A 55 -0.64 -0.06 -5.66
CA LEU A 55 -1.53 -0.27 -4.52
C LEU A 55 -2.81 0.59 -4.61
N LEU A 56 -2.68 1.85 -5.04
CA LEU A 56 -3.83 2.71 -5.32
C LEU A 56 -4.74 2.10 -6.39
N ALA A 57 -4.19 1.61 -7.49
CA ALA A 57 -4.96 0.97 -8.55
C ALA A 57 -5.71 -0.28 -8.06
N LEU A 58 -5.08 -1.07 -7.18
CA LEU A 58 -5.74 -2.21 -6.53
C LEU A 58 -6.89 -1.79 -5.63
N ALA A 59 -6.71 -0.72 -4.84
CA ALA A 59 -7.78 -0.17 -4.01
C ALA A 59 -8.95 0.36 -4.86
N GLU A 60 -8.64 1.10 -5.94
CA GLU A 60 -9.64 1.56 -6.90
C GLU A 60 -10.35 0.43 -7.62
N ALA A 61 -9.68 -0.70 -7.88
CA ALA A 61 -10.27 -1.85 -8.57
C ALA A 61 -11.07 -2.77 -7.65
N HIS A 62 -10.63 -2.96 -6.39
CA HIS A 62 -11.08 -4.05 -5.54
C HIS A 62 -11.64 -3.63 -4.17
N SER A 63 -11.51 -2.38 -3.75
CA SER A 63 -12.08 -1.90 -2.48
C SER A 63 -13.27 -0.95 -2.72
N PRO A 64 -14.52 -1.44 -2.63
CA PRO A 64 -15.71 -0.61 -2.55
C PRO A 64 -15.59 0.46 -1.46
N PHE A 65 -15.06 0.08 -0.29
CA PHE A 65 -14.88 1.01 0.81
C PHE A 65 -13.99 2.19 0.45
N TYR A 66 -12.86 1.96 -0.25
CA TYR A 66 -12.01 3.04 -0.74
C TYR A 66 -12.75 3.98 -1.71
N ARG A 67 -13.59 3.43 -2.59
CA ARG A 67 -14.35 4.24 -3.55
C ARG A 67 -15.36 5.16 -2.87
N GLU A 68 -15.96 4.69 -1.79
CA GLU A 68 -16.98 5.41 -0.99
C GLU A 68 -16.39 6.40 0.02
N LEU A 69 -15.07 6.37 0.28
CA LEU A 69 -14.42 7.41 1.08
C LEU A 69 -14.70 8.79 0.48
N SER A 70 -15.02 9.75 1.35
CA SER A 70 -15.24 11.14 0.96
C SER A 70 -14.14 12.02 1.54
N ASP A 71 -14.23 12.42 2.80
CA ASP A 71 -13.29 13.37 3.43
C ASP A 71 -11.85 12.84 3.52
N GLU A 72 -11.67 11.55 3.80
CA GLU A 72 -10.33 10.95 3.97
C GLU A 72 -9.72 10.43 2.67
N LYS A 73 -10.45 10.49 1.54
CA LYS A 73 -10.04 9.81 0.30
C LYS A 73 -8.73 10.33 -0.28
N ASP A 74 -8.53 11.65 -0.24
CA ASP A 74 -7.31 12.26 -0.79
C ASP A 74 -6.07 11.86 0.01
N PHE A 75 -6.17 11.91 1.34
CA PHE A 75 -5.10 11.51 2.24
C PHE A 75 -4.77 10.02 2.10
N ILE A 76 -5.79 9.15 2.18
CA ILE A 76 -5.62 7.70 2.03
C ILE A 76 -5.10 7.37 0.64
N GLY A 77 -5.60 8.04 -0.41
CA GLY A 77 -5.09 7.90 -1.77
C GLY A 77 -3.62 8.27 -1.88
N GLY A 78 -3.17 9.31 -1.17
CA GLY A 78 -1.76 9.68 -1.03
C GLY A 78 -0.93 8.58 -0.38
N VAL A 79 -1.41 8.00 0.72
CA VAL A 79 -0.76 6.87 1.41
C VAL A 79 -0.63 5.65 0.50
N LEU A 80 -1.69 5.28 -0.22
CA LEU A 80 -1.70 4.15 -1.14
C LEU A 80 -0.88 4.39 -2.43
N ASN A 81 -0.58 5.65 -2.73
CA ASN A 81 0.24 6.05 -3.87
C ASN A 81 1.70 6.32 -3.49
N MET A 82 2.13 6.00 -2.27
CA MET A 82 3.52 6.16 -1.89
C MET A 82 4.40 5.10 -2.58
N PRO A 83 5.55 5.51 -3.15
CA PRO A 83 6.55 4.55 -3.59
C PRO A 83 7.16 3.85 -2.36
N ILE A 84 7.28 2.52 -2.42
CA ILE A 84 7.89 1.75 -1.34
C ILE A 84 9.38 1.57 -1.65
N PHE A 85 10.22 2.24 -0.87
CA PHE A 85 11.66 2.09 -0.94
C PHE A 85 12.12 1.17 0.19
N PHE A 86 12.45 -0.08 -0.14
CA PHE A 86 13.18 -0.92 0.80
C PHE A 86 14.66 -0.51 0.78
N HIS A 87 15.16 0.05 1.88
CA HIS A 87 16.59 0.04 2.14
C HIS A 87 16.98 -1.40 2.52
N GLY A 88 17.45 -2.14 1.52
CA GLY A 88 18.16 -3.41 1.72
C GLY A 88 19.59 -3.19 2.18
#